data_AF-A0A917EIB2-F1
#
_entry.id   AF-A0A917EIB2-F1
#
_cell.length_a   1.000
_cell.length_b   1.000
_cell.length_c   1.000
_cell.angle_alpha   90.00
_cell.angle_beta   90.00
_cell.angle_gamma   90.00
#
_symmetry.space_group_name_H-M   'P 1'
#
loop_
_entity.id
_entity.type
_entity.pdbx_description
1 polymer ?
#
loop_
_entity_poly.entity_id
_entity_poly.type
_entity_poly.pdbx_seq_one_letter_code
_entity_poly.pdbx_strand_id
1 'polypeptide(L)'
;MTEAGDVYPLPTDIATRLSELGMTGAAHTESVKFVYSLRKWTGDTDAAFEWFSELPLPSFGGRTAADLVREGRVDAVKGYIERVATGGFA
;
A
#
# COMPACT_ATOMS: atom_id res chain seq x y z
N MET A 1 -2.02 13.64 -24.81
CA MET A 1 -1.20 14.74 -24.28
C MET A 1 -0.51 14.19 -23.06
N THR A 2 0.74 13.76 -23.21
CA THR A 2 1.51 13.09 -22.17
C THR A 2 2.50 14.12 -21.64
N GLU A 3 2.19 14.73 -20.49
CA GLU A 3 3.17 15.57 -19.80
C GLU A 3 4.18 14.69 -19.07
N ALA A 4 5.42 14.76 -19.55
CA ALA A 4 6.60 14.37 -18.82
C ALA A 4 6.94 15.51 -17.86
N GLY A 5 6.65 15.35 -16.56
CA GLY A 5 6.91 16.42 -15.61
C GLY A 5 6.51 16.11 -14.17
N ASP A 6 6.93 14.97 -13.62
CA ASP A 6 7.29 14.82 -12.21
C ASP A 6 7.90 13.41 -12.03
N VAL A 7 9.05 13.29 -11.35
CA VAL A 7 9.75 12.00 -11.23
C VAL A 7 9.02 11.05 -10.27
N TYR A 8 8.04 11.53 -9.49
CA TYR A 8 6.96 10.74 -8.92
C TYR A 8 5.93 11.76 -8.39
N PRO A 9 4.99 12.26 -9.21
CA PRO A 9 3.90 13.01 -8.63
C PRO A 9 3.19 11.97 -7.79
N LEU A 10 3.10 12.20 -6.48
CA LEU A 10 2.08 11.50 -5.73
C LEU A 10 0.79 11.79 -6.49
N PRO A 11 0.16 10.81 -7.17
CA PRO A 11 -1.10 11.12 -7.79
C PRO A 11 -1.97 11.51 -6.58
N THR A 12 -2.40 12.77 -6.58
CA THR A 12 -2.92 13.47 -5.39
C THR A 12 -4.07 12.69 -4.75
N ASP A 13 -4.68 11.80 -5.52
CA ASP A 13 -5.69 10.85 -5.08
C ASP A 13 -5.19 9.85 -4.03
N ILE A 14 -3.95 9.33 -4.05
CA ILE A 14 -3.57 8.25 -3.11
C ILE A 14 -3.44 8.74 -1.67
N ALA A 15 -2.75 9.86 -1.45
CA ALA A 15 -2.68 10.46 -0.12
C ALA A 15 -4.09 10.86 0.36
N THR A 16 -4.93 11.34 -0.55
CA THR A 16 -6.33 11.67 -0.26
C THR A 16 -7.13 10.42 0.13
N ARG A 17 -7.10 9.37 -0.68
CA ARG A 17 -7.80 8.10 -0.47
C ARG A 17 -7.35 7.40 0.82
N LEU A 18 -6.06 7.43 1.15
CA LEU A 18 -5.55 6.92 2.43
C LEU A 18 -6.10 7.74 3.62
N SER A 19 -6.25 9.05 3.45
CA SER A 19 -6.89 9.91 4.47
C SER A 19 -8.39 9.63 4.59
N GLU A 20 -9.08 9.34 3.48
CA GLU A 20 -10.49 8.94 3.45
C GLU A 20 -10.72 7.57 4.10
N LEU A 21 -9.74 6.65 3.99
CA LEU A 21 -9.67 5.42 4.80
C LEU A 21 -9.38 5.70 6.28
N GLY A 22 -9.29 6.98 6.69
CA GLY A 22 -9.08 7.44 8.06
C GLY A 22 -7.65 7.26 8.55
N MET A 23 -6.66 7.10 7.67
CA MET A 23 -5.26 7.00 8.06
C MET A 23 -4.67 8.37 8.34
N THR A 24 -4.02 8.50 9.49
CA THR A 24 -3.44 9.77 9.95
C THR A 24 -2.04 9.57 10.50
N GLY A 25 -1.27 10.66 10.60
CA GLY A 25 0.07 10.64 11.19
C GLY A 25 0.99 9.59 10.58
N ALA A 26 1.63 8.78 11.44
CA ALA A 26 2.57 7.75 11.02
C ALA A 26 1.93 6.66 10.14
N ALA A 27 0.69 6.25 10.43
CA ALA A 27 -0.02 5.23 9.64
C ALA A 27 -0.23 5.69 8.19
N HIS A 28 -0.54 6.98 8.00
CA HIS A 28 -0.66 7.58 6.67
C HIS A 28 0.68 7.52 5.92
N THR A 29 1.76 8.01 6.54
CA THR A 29 3.10 8.04 5.91
C THR A 29 3.59 6.63 5.54
N GLU A 30 3.38 5.65 6.40
CA GLU A 30 3.80 4.27 6.13
C GLU A 30 2.96 3.63 5.02
N SER A 31 1.66 3.91 4.96
CA SER A 31 0.78 3.38 3.91
C SER A 31 1.11 3.92 2.53
N VAL A 32 1.45 5.21 2.44
CA VAL A 32 1.98 5.80 1.20
C VAL A 32 3.19 5.01 0.73
N LYS A 33 4.19 4.80 1.60
CA LYS A 33 5.41 4.04 1.25
C LYS A 33 5.10 2.62 0.77
N PHE A 34 4.13 1.94 1.37
CA PHE A 34 3.72 0.61 0.94
C PHE A 34 3.12 0.59 -0.46
N VAL A 35 2.14 1.46 -0.74
CA VAL A 35 1.51 1.54 -2.07
C VAL A 35 2.56 1.81 -3.15
N TYR A 36 3.54 2.67 -2.87
CA TYR A 36 4.67 2.88 -3.79
C TYR A 36 5.59 1.67 -3.99
N SER A 37 5.83 0.90 -2.92
CA SER A 37 6.62 -0.32 -3.02
C SER A 37 5.90 -1.36 -3.87
N LEU A 38 4.60 -1.52 -3.64
CA LEU A 38 3.73 -2.45 -4.36
C LEU A 38 3.58 -2.11 -5.84
N ARG A 39 3.70 -0.83 -6.22
CA ARG A 39 3.72 -0.42 -7.64
C ARG A 39 4.79 -1.15 -8.46
N LYS A 40 5.92 -1.52 -7.84
CA LYS A 40 6.95 -2.32 -8.52
C LYS A 40 6.48 -3.73 -8.90
N TRP A 41 5.43 -4.23 -8.25
CA TRP A 41 4.85 -5.56 -8.48
C TRP A 41 3.57 -5.49 -9.31
N THR A 42 2.70 -4.53 -9.03
CA THR A 42 1.41 -4.38 -9.72
C THR A 42 1.54 -3.63 -11.05
N GLY A 43 2.63 -2.89 -11.25
CA GLY A 43 2.86 -2.03 -12.42
C GLY A 43 2.07 -0.72 -12.39
N ASP A 44 1.05 -0.62 -11.54
CA ASP A 44 0.15 0.53 -11.44
C ASP A 44 -0.20 0.89 -9.99
N THR A 45 -0.42 2.19 -9.74
CA THR A 45 -0.68 2.73 -8.41
C THR A 45 -2.10 2.44 -7.92
N ASP A 46 -3.12 2.46 -8.80
CA ASP A 46 -4.49 2.09 -8.45
C ASP A 46 -4.55 0.61 -8.08
N ALA A 47 -3.93 -0.25 -8.88
CA ALA A 47 -3.84 -1.68 -8.58
C ALA A 47 -3.08 -1.96 -7.27
N ALA A 48 -2.05 -1.16 -6.95
CA ALA A 48 -1.35 -1.25 -5.67
C ALA A 48 -2.23 -0.81 -4.49
N PHE A 49 -3.04 0.23 -4.68
CA PHE A 49 -3.99 0.69 -3.68
C PHE A 49 -5.10 -0.32 -3.44
N GLU A 50 -5.73 -0.84 -4.50
CA GLU A 50 -6.75 -1.90 -4.40
C GLU A 50 -6.20 -3.13 -3.68
N TRP A 51 -4.99 -3.57 -4.02
CA TRP A 51 -4.34 -4.67 -3.30
C TRP A 51 -4.20 -4.35 -1.80
N PHE A 52 -3.78 -3.13 -1.47
CA PHE A 52 -3.56 -2.70 -0.10
C PHE A 52 -4.85 -2.57 0.72
N SER A 53 -5.93 -2.06 0.12
CA SER A 53 -7.19 -1.77 0.80
C SER A 53 -8.23 -2.88 0.70
N GLU A 54 -8.21 -3.68 -0.36
CA GLU A 54 -9.26 -4.66 -0.64
C GLU A 54 -8.80 -6.11 -0.51
N LEU A 55 -7.49 -6.40 -0.65
CA LEU A 55 -7.02 -7.78 -0.61
C LEU A 55 -6.82 -8.25 0.84
N PRO A 56 -7.62 -9.23 1.33
CA PRO A 56 -7.48 -9.74 2.68
C PRO A 56 -6.23 -10.63 2.78
N LEU A 57 -5.46 -10.43 3.84
CA LEU A 57 -4.26 -11.21 4.09
C LEU A 57 -4.64 -12.51 4.84
N PRO A 58 -4.39 -13.70 4.26
CA PRO A 58 -4.83 -14.97 4.84
C PRO A 58 -4.19 -15.26 6.20
N SER A 59 -2.96 -14.79 6.43
CA SER A 59 -2.26 -14.94 7.72
C SER A 59 -2.80 -14.03 8.84
N PHE A 60 -3.73 -13.11 8.54
CA PHE A 60 -4.23 -12.11 9.48
C PHE A 60 -5.74 -12.17 9.70
N GLY A 61 -6.34 -13.35 9.49
CA GLY A 61 -7.77 -13.55 9.74
C GLY A 61 -8.68 -12.79 8.78
N GLY A 62 -8.23 -12.58 7.53
CA GLY A 62 -8.99 -11.88 6.51
C GLY A 62 -8.90 -10.35 6.59
N ARG A 63 -8.02 -9.80 7.42
CA ARG A 63 -7.77 -8.36 7.50
C ARG A 63 -6.92 -7.87 6.34
N THR A 64 -7.21 -6.67 5.85
CA THR A 64 -6.45 -6.04 4.78
C THR A 64 -5.15 -5.43 5.32
N ALA A 65 -4.22 -5.09 4.43
CA ALA A 65 -3.03 -4.36 4.86
C ALA A 65 -3.41 -2.99 5.47
N ALA A 66 -4.43 -2.33 4.92
CA ALA A 66 -4.96 -1.09 5.47
C ALA A 66 -5.46 -1.24 6.91
N ASP A 67 -6.21 -2.30 7.23
CA ASP A 67 -6.65 -2.58 8.60
C ASP A 67 -5.48 -2.73 9.57
N LEU A 68 -4.47 -3.52 9.18
CA LEU A 68 -3.31 -3.78 10.03
C LEU A 68 -2.49 -2.51 10.30
N VAL A 69 -2.34 -1.64 9.31
CA VAL A 69 -1.64 -0.36 9.48
C VAL A 69 -2.44 0.57 10.40
N ARG A 70 -3.78 0.59 10.28
CA ARG A 70 -4.66 1.35 11.20
C ARG A 70 -4.54 0.86 12.65
N GLU A 71 -4.31 -0.43 12.85
CA GLU A 71 -4.09 -1.02 14.17
C GLU A 71 -2.66 -0.84 14.71
N GLY A 72 -1.79 -0.11 13.98
CA GLY A 72 -0.40 0.09 14.36
C GLY A 72 0.50 -1.13 14.13
N ARG A 73 0.01 -2.16 13.42
CA ARG A 73 0.73 -3.40 13.12
C ARG A 73 1.50 -3.33 11.81
N VAL A 74 2.13 -2.19 11.56
CA VAL A 74 2.86 -1.88 10.32
C VAL A 74 3.97 -2.90 10.05
N ASP A 75 4.74 -3.29 11.07
CA ASP A 75 5.82 -4.25 10.94
C ASP A 75 5.34 -5.64 10.51
N ALA A 76 4.12 -6.02 10.91
CA ALA A 76 3.53 -7.28 10.48
C ALA A 76 3.19 -7.27 8.98
N VAL A 77 2.73 -6.13 8.46
CA VAL A 77 2.51 -5.93 7.01
C VAL A 77 3.84 -5.96 6.26
N LYS A 78 4.88 -5.28 6.77
CA LYS A 78 6.23 -5.32 6.17
C LYS A 78 6.76 -6.74 6.07
N GLY A 79 6.74 -7.49 7.18
CA GLY A 79 7.22 -8.87 7.20
C GLY A 79 6.40 -9.79 6.30
N TYR A 80 5.08 -9.57 6.15
CA TYR A 80 4.28 -10.32 5.20
C TYR A 80 4.68 -10.03 3.76
N ILE A 81 4.82 -8.75 3.40
CA ILE A 81 5.23 -8.32 2.06
C ILE A 81 6.63 -8.85 1.75
N GLU A 82 7.60 -8.71 2.64
CA GLU A 82 8.95 -9.25 2.47
C GLU A 82 8.96 -10.77 2.28
N ARG A 83 8.13 -11.49 3.04
CA ARG A 83 7.97 -12.94 2.87
C ARG A 83 7.35 -13.31 1.52
N VAL A 84 6.33 -12.58 1.07
CA VAL A 84 5.70 -12.80 -0.25
C VAL A 84 6.66 -12.43 -1.37
N ALA A 85 7.43 -11.34 -1.22
CA ALA A 85 8.46 -10.90 -2.15
C ALA A 85 9.55 -11.97 -2.35
N THR A 86 9.98 -12.58 -1.24
CA THR A 86 11.03 -13.60 -1.21
C THR A 86 10.50 -14.98 -1.60
N GLY A 87 9.20 -15.22 -1.40
CA GLY A 87 8.52 -16.49 -1.66
C GLY A 87 7.93 -16.66 -3.07
N GLY A 88 7.83 -15.59 -3.86
CA GLY A 88 7.52 -15.67 -5.28
C GLY A 88 6.35 -14.80 -5.76
N PHE A 89 6.69 -13.75 -6.50
CA PHE A 89 6.02 -13.32 -7.75
C PHE A 89 7.11 -13.21 -8.85
N ALA A 90 7.98 -14.22 -8.93
CA ALA A 90 8.94 -14.38 -10.01
C ALA A 90 8.49 -15.51 -10.93
#